data_AF-I9USR1-F1
#
_entry.id   AF-I9USR1-F1
#
_cell.length_a   1.000
_cell.length_b   1.000
_cell.length_c   1.000
_cell.angle_alpha   90.00
_cell.angle_beta   90.00
_cell.angle_gamma   90.00
#
_symmetry.space_group_name_H-M   'P 1'
#
loop_
_entity.id
_entity.type
_entity.pdbx_description
1 polymer ?
#
loop_
_entity_poly.entity_id
_entity_poly.type
_entity_poly.pdbx_seq_one_letter_code
_entity_poly.pdbx_strand_id
1 'polypeptide(L)'
;MSAQLTDEEALNRVASYCSTAEHCRAEINEKLQRWGIAYDTIARILDRLESEKFIDDERFCRAFVNDKFRFAKWGKMKIAQGLYMKKIPSDVAWRYLNEIDEEEYLSILRDLLASKRKSIHAADDYELNGKLMRFAMSRGFELKDIKRCIDIPDEEEQID
;
A
#
# COMPACT_ATOMS: atom_id res chain seq x y z
N MET A 1 -11.75 -38.17 6.16
CA MET A 1 -10.52 -37.99 5.38
C MET A 1 -10.73 -36.77 4.50
N SER A 2 -10.05 -35.66 4.79
CA SER A 2 -10.06 -34.49 3.90
C SER A 2 -9.39 -34.91 2.59
N ALA A 3 -10.10 -34.75 1.47
CA ALA A 3 -9.51 -34.99 0.15
C ALA A 3 -8.24 -34.15 0.03
N GLN A 4 -7.10 -34.82 -0.21
CA GLN A 4 -5.86 -34.11 -0.54
C GLN A 4 -6.11 -33.35 -1.84
N LEU A 5 -6.02 -32.03 -1.77
CA LEU A 5 -6.12 -31.17 -2.94
C LEU A 5 -4.97 -31.53 -3.88
N THR A 6 -5.28 -31.94 -5.11
CA THR A 6 -4.24 -32.29 -6.08
C THR A 6 -3.52 -31.04 -6.57
N ASP A 7 -2.28 -31.19 -7.04
CA ASP A 7 -1.48 -30.08 -7.57
C ASP A 7 -2.19 -29.34 -8.72
N GLU A 8 -2.91 -30.09 -9.57
CA GLU A 8 -3.67 -29.54 -10.69
C GLU A 8 -4.92 -28.79 -10.25
N GLU A 9 -5.66 -29.32 -9.26
CA GLU A 9 -6.78 -28.60 -8.65
C GLU A 9 -6.32 -27.33 -7.93
N ALA A 10 -5.18 -27.37 -7.26
CA ALA A 10 -4.59 -26.22 -6.61
C ALA A 10 -4.26 -25.13 -7.62
N LEU A 11 -3.54 -25.48 -8.70
CA LEU A 11 -3.19 -24.58 -9.79
C LEU A 11 -4.44 -23.94 -10.41
N ASN A 12 -5.45 -24.74 -10.78
CA ASN A 12 -6.68 -24.23 -11.39
C ASN A 12 -7.42 -23.25 -10.46
N ARG A 13 -7.45 -23.52 -9.15
CA ARG A 13 -8.06 -22.62 -8.17
C ARG A 13 -7.29 -21.30 -8.02
N VAL A 14 -5.95 -21.34 -7.95
CA VAL A 14 -5.18 -20.09 -7.84
C VAL A 14 -5.13 -19.31 -9.15
N ALA A 15 -5.14 -19.97 -10.30
CA ALA A 15 -5.26 -19.31 -11.60
C ALA A 15 -6.59 -18.57 -11.71
N SER A 16 -7.71 -19.24 -11.37
CA SER A 16 -9.03 -18.61 -11.31
C SER A 16 -9.05 -17.41 -10.34
N TYR A 17 -8.41 -17.54 -9.18
CA TYR A 17 -8.27 -16.45 -8.22
C TYR A 17 -7.50 -15.25 -8.81
N CYS A 18 -6.35 -15.48 -9.44
CA CYS A 18 -5.53 -14.46 -10.12
C CYS A 18 -6.23 -13.83 -11.34
N SER A 19 -7.17 -14.52 -11.97
CA SER A 19 -7.98 -13.95 -13.05
C SER A 19 -9.03 -12.95 -12.57
N THR A 20 -9.45 -13.04 -11.30
CA THR A 20 -10.50 -12.15 -10.75
C THR A 20 -9.95 -10.85 -10.17
N ALA A 21 -8.72 -10.89 -9.66
CA ALA A 21 -8.06 -9.76 -9.04
C ALA A 21 -6.54 -9.93 -9.09
N GLU A 22 -5.84 -8.81 -9.03
CA GLU A 22 -4.39 -8.80 -9.00
C GLU A 22 -3.86 -9.35 -7.69
N HIS A 23 -2.93 -10.29 -7.79
CA HIS A 23 -2.26 -10.92 -6.67
C HIS A 23 -0.76 -10.96 -6.89
N CYS A 24 -0.01 -10.81 -5.80
CA CYS A 24 1.45 -10.96 -5.81
C CYS A 24 1.86 -12.38 -5.43
N ARG A 25 3.11 -12.73 -5.78
CA ARG A 25 3.72 -14.03 -5.44
C ARG A 25 3.57 -14.38 -3.96
N ALA A 26 3.76 -13.41 -3.07
CA ALA A 26 3.69 -13.62 -1.63
C ALA A 26 2.28 -14.04 -1.14
N GLU A 27 1.22 -13.45 -1.70
CA GLU A 27 -0.16 -13.79 -1.34
C GLU A 27 -0.55 -15.20 -1.79
N ILE A 28 -0.16 -15.56 -3.02
CA ILE A 28 -0.45 -16.88 -3.56
C ILE A 28 0.35 -17.95 -2.83
N ASN A 29 1.62 -17.68 -2.51
CA ASN A 29 2.44 -18.55 -1.69
C ASN A 29 1.79 -18.82 -0.33
N GLU A 30 1.38 -17.78 0.40
CA GLU A 30 0.73 -17.93 1.71
C GLU A 30 -0.59 -18.73 1.59
N LYS A 31 -1.36 -18.49 0.53
CA LYS A 31 -2.61 -19.21 0.26
C LYS A 31 -2.37 -20.71 0.03
N LEU A 32 -1.39 -21.07 -0.79
CA LEU A 32 -1.05 -22.46 -1.09
C LEU A 32 -0.47 -23.18 0.15
N GLN A 33 0.32 -22.47 0.98
CA GLN A 33 0.81 -23.01 2.25
C GLN A 33 -0.34 -23.34 3.22
N ARG A 34 -1.36 -22.45 3.30
CA ARG A 34 -2.55 -22.72 4.12
C ARG A 34 -3.37 -23.92 3.62
N TRP A 35 -3.24 -24.29 2.34
CA TRP A 35 -3.84 -25.50 1.78
C TRP A 35 -3.03 -26.77 2.06
N GLY A 36 -1.86 -26.65 2.71
CA GLY A 36 -1.00 -27.78 3.05
C GLY A 36 -0.21 -28.34 1.88
N ILE A 37 -0.01 -27.56 0.81
CA ILE A 37 0.75 -27.97 -0.37
C ILE A 37 2.24 -27.93 -0.06
N ALA A 38 2.98 -28.92 -0.57
CA ALA A 38 4.43 -29.01 -0.38
C ALA A 38 5.16 -27.83 -1.04
N TYR A 39 6.24 -27.34 -0.40
CA TYR A 39 6.96 -26.14 -0.84
C TYR A 39 7.52 -26.24 -2.27
N ASP A 40 7.96 -27.43 -2.69
CA ASP A 40 8.46 -27.68 -4.04
C ASP A 40 7.33 -27.57 -5.09
N THR A 41 6.14 -28.10 -4.78
CA THR A 41 4.94 -27.92 -5.61
C THR A 41 4.54 -26.44 -5.67
N ILE A 42 4.56 -25.74 -4.53
CA ILE A 42 4.23 -24.30 -4.49
C ILE A 42 5.14 -23.51 -5.42
N ALA A 43 6.46 -23.75 -5.37
CA ALA A 43 7.42 -23.09 -6.25
C ALA A 43 7.06 -23.32 -7.73
N ARG A 44 6.80 -24.58 -8.13
CA ARG A 44 6.38 -24.92 -9.50
C ARG A 44 5.09 -24.20 -9.93
N ILE A 45 4.10 -24.13 -9.04
CA ILE A 45 2.83 -23.45 -9.32
C ILE A 45 3.05 -21.95 -9.51
N LEU A 46 3.81 -21.30 -8.62
CA LEU A 46 4.08 -19.86 -8.70
C LEU A 46 4.83 -19.50 -9.98
N ASP A 47 5.87 -20.27 -10.33
CA ASP A 47 6.66 -20.03 -11.53
C ASP A 47 5.80 -20.18 -12.80
N ARG A 48 4.87 -21.14 -12.80
CA ARG A 48 3.89 -21.29 -13.88
C ARG A 48 2.95 -20.09 -13.97
N LEU A 49 2.38 -19.63 -12.84
CA LEU A 49 1.49 -18.47 -12.81
C LEU A 49 2.17 -17.18 -13.28
N GLU A 50 3.44 -16.99 -12.97
CA GLU A 50 4.24 -15.86 -13.46
C GLU A 50 4.52 -15.98 -14.96
N SER A 51 4.89 -17.18 -15.43
CA SER A 51 5.16 -17.43 -16.86
C SER A 51 3.92 -17.23 -17.74
N GLU A 52 2.75 -17.63 -17.22
CA GLU A 52 1.45 -17.48 -17.87
C GLU A 52 0.81 -16.10 -17.60
N LYS A 53 1.52 -15.19 -16.92
CA LYS A 53 1.10 -13.81 -16.61
C LYS A 53 -0.16 -13.67 -15.74
N PHE A 54 -0.54 -14.73 -15.02
CA PHE A 54 -1.53 -14.65 -13.95
C PHE A 54 -1.04 -13.81 -12.77
N ILE A 55 0.25 -13.91 -12.44
CA ILE A 55 0.92 -13.04 -11.47
C ILE A 55 1.83 -12.08 -12.24
N ASP A 56 1.67 -10.78 -11.96
CA ASP A 56 2.52 -9.74 -12.52
C ASP A 56 2.72 -8.64 -11.48
N ASP A 57 3.95 -8.50 -10.98
CA ASP A 57 4.27 -7.56 -9.90
C ASP A 57 4.03 -6.10 -10.30
N GLU A 58 4.21 -5.75 -11.58
CA GLU A 58 3.93 -4.39 -12.05
C GLU A 58 2.42 -4.10 -12.05
N ARG A 59 1.64 -5.07 -12.55
CA ARG A 59 0.17 -4.97 -12.57
C ARG A 59 -0.40 -4.91 -11.15
N PHE A 60 0.11 -5.76 -10.26
CA PHE A 60 -0.24 -5.74 -8.84
C PHE A 60 0.16 -4.41 -8.18
N CYS A 61 1.39 -3.94 -8.40
CA CYS A 61 1.88 -2.70 -7.80
C CYS A 61 1.01 -1.51 -8.20
N ARG A 62 0.69 -1.38 -9.49
CA ARG A 62 -0.19 -0.31 -10.00
C ARG A 62 -1.56 -0.36 -9.33
N ALA A 63 -2.19 -1.53 -9.27
CA ALA A 63 -3.50 -1.71 -8.64
C ALA A 63 -3.46 -1.38 -7.14
N PHE A 64 -2.43 -1.85 -6.44
CA PHE A 64 -2.24 -1.63 -5.01
C PHE A 64 -2.02 -0.16 -4.67
N VAL A 65 -1.16 0.53 -5.43
CA VAL A 65 -0.93 1.98 -5.26
C VAL A 65 -2.23 2.74 -5.46
N ASN A 66 -2.96 2.47 -6.54
CA ASN A 66 -4.21 3.15 -6.84
C ASN A 66 -5.27 2.92 -5.74
N ASP A 67 -5.42 1.68 -5.27
CA ASP A 67 -6.36 1.33 -4.21
C ASP A 67 -6.04 2.08 -2.90
N LYS A 68 -4.79 1.98 -2.43
CA LYS A 68 -4.38 2.58 -1.16
C LYS A 68 -4.35 4.10 -1.20
N PHE A 69 -4.01 4.68 -2.34
CA PHE A 69 -4.04 6.12 -2.52
C PHE A 69 -5.47 6.66 -2.59
N ARG A 70 -6.30 6.14 -3.50
CA ARG A 70 -7.64 6.69 -3.76
C ARG A 70 -8.66 6.37 -2.69
N PHE A 71 -8.65 5.15 -2.14
CA PHE A 71 -9.68 4.70 -1.20
C PHE A 71 -9.19 4.71 0.24
N ALA A 72 -7.99 4.18 0.52
CA ALA A 72 -7.46 4.14 1.88
C ALA A 72 -6.83 5.47 2.34
N LYS A 73 -6.57 6.40 1.40
CA LYS A 73 -5.91 7.69 1.62
C LYS A 73 -4.56 7.54 2.35
N TRP A 74 -3.74 6.62 1.86
CA TRP A 74 -2.38 6.41 2.34
C TRP A 74 -1.41 7.33 1.59
N GLY A 75 -0.40 7.81 2.31
CA GLY A 75 0.75 8.50 1.72
C GLY A 75 1.78 7.51 1.18
N LYS A 76 2.71 8.00 0.35
CA LYS A 76 3.68 7.19 -0.39
C LYS A 76 4.46 6.22 0.49
N MET A 77 4.88 6.65 1.69
CA MET A 77 5.68 5.82 2.59
C MET A 77 4.93 4.59 3.09
N LYS A 78 3.63 4.74 3.38
CA LYS A 78 2.81 3.62 3.89
C LYS A 78 2.46 2.64 2.76
N ILE A 79 2.24 3.15 1.56
CA ILE A 79 2.04 2.32 0.38
C ILE A 79 3.33 1.53 0.07
N ALA A 80 4.49 2.20 0.07
CA ALA A 80 5.80 1.55 -0.11
C ALA A 80 6.04 0.45 0.94
N GLN A 81 5.74 0.71 2.20
CA GLN A 81 5.83 -0.30 3.27
C GLN A 81 4.90 -1.49 3.00
N GLY A 82 3.66 -1.23 2.55
CA GLY A 82 2.71 -2.28 2.18
C GLY A 82 3.24 -3.17 1.05
N LEU A 83 3.76 -2.56 -0.02
CA LEU A 83 4.38 -3.25 -1.14
C LEU A 83 5.61 -4.06 -0.72
N TYR A 84 6.45 -3.52 0.15
CA TYR A 84 7.59 -4.23 0.73
C TYR A 84 7.17 -5.49 1.51
N MET A 85 6.12 -5.39 2.33
CA MET A 85 5.56 -6.55 3.04
C MET A 85 4.98 -7.60 2.09
N LYS A 86 4.52 -7.18 0.91
CA LYS A 86 4.08 -8.04 -0.20
C LYS A 86 5.23 -8.55 -1.06
N LYS A 87 6.48 -8.28 -0.68
CA LYS A 87 7.71 -8.69 -1.37
C LYS A 87 7.87 -8.11 -2.77
N ILE A 88 7.21 -6.98 -3.05
CA ILE A 88 7.39 -6.25 -4.31
C ILE A 88 8.74 -5.51 -4.26
N PRO A 89 9.56 -5.57 -5.32
CA PRO A 89 10.82 -4.83 -5.39
C PRO A 89 10.62 -3.33 -5.19
N SER A 90 11.55 -2.69 -4.47
CA SER A 90 11.44 -1.27 -4.12
C SER A 90 11.51 -0.35 -5.34
N ASP A 91 12.31 -0.72 -6.34
CA ASP A 91 12.43 0.01 -7.60
C ASP A 91 11.12 0.01 -8.39
N VAL A 92 10.41 -1.13 -8.42
CA VAL A 92 9.06 -1.24 -9.02
C VAL A 92 8.08 -0.36 -8.23
N ALA A 93 8.08 -0.46 -6.90
CA ALA A 93 7.20 0.34 -6.05
C ALA A 93 7.39 1.84 -6.27
N TRP A 94 8.63 2.33 -6.25
CA TRP A 94 8.91 3.76 -6.41
C TRP A 94 8.60 4.29 -7.80
N ARG A 95 8.72 3.48 -8.86
CA ARG A 95 8.27 3.86 -10.20
C ARG A 95 6.80 4.29 -10.16
N TYR A 96 5.93 3.45 -9.60
CA TYR A 96 4.49 3.72 -9.52
C TYR A 96 4.12 4.80 -8.50
N LEU A 97 4.85 4.91 -7.38
CA LEU A 97 4.61 5.97 -6.40
C LEU A 97 5.01 7.36 -6.90
N ASN A 98 6.00 7.42 -7.80
CA ASN A 98 6.45 8.67 -8.42
C ASN A 98 5.58 9.10 -9.59
N GLU A 99 4.77 8.21 -10.16
CA GLU A 99 3.73 8.54 -11.15
C GLU A 99 2.50 9.24 -10.53
N ILE A 100 2.37 9.24 -9.20
CA ILE A 100 1.26 9.94 -8.52
C ILE A 100 1.43 11.44 -8.72
N ASP A 101 0.41 12.06 -9.31
CA ASP A 101 0.32 13.50 -9.49
C ASP A 101 0.42 14.23 -8.14
N GLU A 102 1.30 15.23 -8.10
CA GLU A 102 1.62 15.95 -6.87
C GLU A 102 0.41 16.74 -6.36
N GLU A 103 -0.34 17.40 -7.24
CA GLU A 103 -1.49 18.21 -6.84
C GLU A 103 -2.64 17.34 -6.35
N GLU A 104 -2.91 16.21 -7.01
CA GLU A 104 -3.86 15.19 -6.53
C GLU A 104 -3.45 14.67 -5.14
N TYR A 105 -2.15 14.40 -4.95
CA TYR A 105 -1.61 13.92 -3.69
C TYR A 105 -1.80 14.92 -2.54
N LEU A 106 -1.49 16.19 -2.78
CA LEU A 106 -1.69 17.27 -1.80
C LEU A 106 -3.17 17.54 -1.54
N SER A 107 -4.01 17.49 -2.57
CA SER A 107 -5.45 17.65 -2.44
C SER A 107 -6.07 16.61 -1.51
N ILE A 108 -5.73 15.33 -1.72
CA ILE A 108 -6.17 14.24 -0.83
C ILE A 108 -5.69 14.45 0.60
N LEU A 109 -4.45 14.91 0.79
CA LEU A 109 -3.91 15.19 2.11
C LEU A 109 -4.66 16.35 2.79
N ARG A 110 -4.95 17.44 2.07
CA ARG A 110 -5.73 18.58 2.59
C ARG A 110 -7.13 18.15 3.03
N ASP A 111 -7.85 17.39 2.20
CA ASP A 111 -9.17 16.88 2.54
C ASP A 111 -9.15 15.97 3.77
N LEU A 112 -8.14 15.09 3.84
CA LEU A 112 -7.95 14.17 4.96
C LEU A 112 -7.68 14.92 6.27
N LEU A 113 -6.83 15.95 6.22
CA LEU A 113 -6.50 16.80 7.37
C LEU A 113 -7.69 17.66 7.79
N ALA A 114 -8.41 18.27 6.85
CA ALA A 114 -9.60 19.08 7.11
C ALA A 114 -10.71 18.25 7.76
N SER A 115 -10.94 17.02 7.27
CA SER A 115 -11.86 16.07 7.89
C SER A 115 -11.41 15.69 9.30
N LYS A 116 -10.13 15.38 9.49
CA LYS A 116 -9.59 15.00 10.80
C LYS A 116 -9.67 16.14 11.82
N ARG A 117 -9.40 17.38 11.40
CA ARG A 117 -9.44 18.59 12.23
C ARG A 117 -10.78 18.75 12.95
N LYS A 118 -11.90 18.43 12.28
CA LYS A 118 -13.26 18.46 12.87
C LYS A 118 -13.47 17.50 14.04
N SER A 119 -12.63 16.46 14.16
CA SER A 119 -12.72 15.41 15.20
C SER A 119 -11.70 15.57 16.32
N ILE A 120 -10.77 16.53 16.21
CA ILE A 120 -9.69 16.71 17.18
C ILE A 120 -10.10 17.79 18.18
N HIS A 121 -10.04 17.46 19.47
CA HIS A 121 -10.03 18.45 20.53
C HIS A 121 -8.58 18.83 20.85
N ALA A 122 -8.29 20.12 20.92
CA ALA A 122 -6.99 20.69 21.26
C ALA A 122 -7.20 21.97 22.06
N ALA A 123 -6.26 22.28 22.95
CA ALA A 123 -6.27 23.50 23.75
C ALA A 123 -5.89 24.74 22.92
N ASP A 124 -4.98 24.56 21.95
CA ASP A 124 -4.47 25.61 21.07
C ASP A 124 -4.10 25.06 19.67
N ASP A 125 -3.70 25.96 18.77
CA ASP A 125 -3.32 25.61 17.40
C ASP A 125 -2.04 24.78 17.32
N TYR A 126 -1.11 24.96 18.28
CA TYR A 126 0.13 24.18 18.34
C TYR A 126 -0.16 22.70 18.63
N GLU A 127 -0.98 22.43 19.64
CA GLU A 127 -1.43 21.08 19.98
C GLU A 127 -2.25 20.47 18.84
N LEU A 128 -3.13 21.26 18.20
CA LEU A 128 -3.92 20.82 17.05
C LEU A 128 -3.03 20.40 15.89
N ASN A 129 -2.08 21.26 15.49
CA ASN A 129 -1.14 20.99 14.41
C ASN A 129 -0.26 19.77 14.72
N GLY A 130 0.23 19.64 15.95
CA GLY A 130 0.98 18.46 16.38
C GLY A 130 0.17 17.16 16.27
N LYS A 131 -1.12 17.19 16.61
CA LYS A 131 -2.03 16.03 16.45
C LYS A 131 -2.29 15.69 14.97
N LEU A 132 -2.49 16.71 14.14
CA LEU A 132 -2.69 16.56 12.69
C LEU A 132 -1.44 15.98 12.00
N MET A 133 -0.26 16.48 12.34
CA MET A 133 1.02 15.98 11.83
C MET A 133 1.22 14.50 12.17
N ARG A 134 1.07 14.13 13.45
CA ARG A 134 1.18 12.71 13.88
C ARG A 134 0.19 11.81 13.14
N PHE A 135 -1.03 12.30 12.94
CA PHE A 135 -2.05 11.57 12.20
C PHE A 135 -1.63 11.35 10.73
N ALA A 136 -1.22 12.40 10.01
CA ALA A 136 -0.80 12.28 8.61
C ALA A 136 0.48 11.43 8.45
N MET A 137 1.45 11.56 9.36
CA MET A 137 2.63 10.70 9.39
C MET A 137 2.26 9.23 9.58
N SER A 138 1.32 8.91 10.48
CA SER A 138 0.82 7.53 10.67
C SER A 138 0.10 6.96 9.43
N ARG A 139 -0.36 7.85 8.53
CA ARG A 139 -0.92 7.50 7.22
C ARG A 139 0.11 7.42 6.11
N GLY A 140 1.38 7.75 6.38
CA GLY A 140 2.49 7.60 5.45
C GLY A 140 2.78 8.82 4.59
N PHE A 141 2.24 9.99 4.94
CA PHE A 141 2.58 11.24 4.27
C PHE A 141 3.93 11.76 4.79
N GLU A 142 4.75 12.30 3.89
CA GLU A 142 6.04 12.86 4.25
C GLU A 142 5.87 14.21 4.93
N LEU A 143 6.80 14.56 5.81
CA LEU A 143 6.73 15.81 6.57
C LEU A 143 6.66 17.04 5.65
N LYS A 144 7.40 17.05 4.54
CA LYS A 144 7.40 18.15 3.56
C LYS A 144 6.00 18.43 2.99
N ASP A 145 5.22 17.38 2.72
CA ASP A 145 3.88 17.51 2.14
C ASP A 145 2.87 17.90 3.22
N ILE A 146 3.05 17.38 4.44
CA ILE A 146 2.23 17.75 5.60
C ILE A 146 2.38 19.24 5.91
N LYS A 147 3.61 19.76 5.93
CA LYS A 147 3.89 21.18 6.17
C LYS A 147 3.24 22.08 5.11
N ARG A 148 3.16 21.64 3.85
CA ARG A 148 2.47 22.38 2.77
C ARG A 148 0.95 22.40 2.88
N CYS A 149 0.38 21.48 3.67
CA CYS A 149 -1.07 21.31 3.83
C CYS A 149 -1.59 21.77 5.20
N ILE A 150 -0.72 22.23 6.09
CA ILE A 150 -1.06 22.75 7.40
C ILE A 150 -0.49 24.16 7.50
N ASP A 151 -1.30 25.12 7.91
CA ASP A 151 -0.81 26.44 8.30
C ASP A 151 -0.03 26.28 9.61
N ILE A 152 1.30 26.20 9.51
CA ILE A 152 2.21 26.21 10.64
C ILE A 152 2.63 27.67 10.83
N PRO A 153 2.35 28.30 11.98
CA PRO A 153 3.03 29.54 12.33
C PRO A 153 4.53 29.25 12.33
N ASP A 154 5.29 29.89 11.44
CA ASP A 154 6.72 29.68 11.33
C ASP A 154 7.40 30.05 12.66
N GLU A 155 8.03 29.08 13.33
CA GLU A 155 8.99 29.34 14.41
C GLU A 155 10.39 29.70 13.85
N GLU A 156 10.53 29.82 12.52
CA GLU A 156 11.79 30.18 11.84
C GLU A 156 11.79 31.65 11.36
N GLU A 157 11.45 32.59 12.26
CA GLU A 157 11.99 33.96 12.26
C GLU A 157 12.45 34.31 13.70
N GLN A 158 13.41 33.55 14.20
CA GLN A 158 14.23 33.92 15.35
C GLN A 158 15.60 33.22 15.27
N ILE A 159 16.34 33.54 14.21
CA ILE A 159 17.80 33.48 14.23
C ILE A 159 18.29 34.85 13.76
N ASP A 160 18.76 35.61 14.76
CA ASP A 160 19.40 36.92 14.79
C ASP A 160 18.59 38.20 14.48
#